data_AF-A0A3N5UK50-F1
#
_entry.id   AF-A0A3N5UK50-F1
#
_cell.length_a   1.000
_cell.length_b   1.000
_cell.length_c   1.000
_cell.angle_alpha   90.00
_cell.angle_beta   90.00
_cell.angle_gamma   90.00
#
_symmetry.space_group_name_H-M   'P 1'
#
loop_
_entity.id
_entity.type
_entity.pdbx_description
1 polymer ?
#
loop_
_entity_poly.entity_id
_entity_poly.type
_entity_poly.pdbx_seq_one_letter_code
_entity_poly.pdbx_strand_id
1 'polypeptide(L)'
;AQRRKVGILARVPLSSGMLTGKMGRKTSFESDDHRQGNRNGEWFDRGETFSGLDYETGLHAVEELRALLPLGMTLAQMALSWILMSPVVTCAIPGAKRPAQVDENVQAAELPALSEETMMQVRAIYDRLIRPQVHHYW
;
A
#
# COMPACT_ATOMS: atom_id res chain seq x y z
N ALA A 1 -12.89 3.76 -15.53
CA ALA A 1 -13.90 3.34 -14.52
C ALA A 1 -15.12 4.26 -14.55
N GLN A 2 -15.07 5.48 -13.99
CA GLN A 2 -16.24 6.36 -13.80
C GLN A 2 -17.10 6.56 -15.06
N ARG A 3 -16.51 7.03 -16.17
CA ARG A 3 -17.23 7.28 -17.43
C ARG A 3 -17.96 6.05 -17.98
N ARG A 4 -17.42 4.86 -17.70
CA ARG A 4 -17.96 3.57 -18.17
C ARG A 4 -18.84 2.88 -17.12
N LYS A 5 -19.05 3.50 -15.95
CA LYS A 5 -19.79 2.92 -14.81
C LYS A 5 -19.27 1.54 -14.39
N VAL A 6 -17.94 1.39 -14.37
CA VAL A 6 -17.25 0.16 -13.95
C VAL A 6 -16.55 0.41 -12.61
N GLY A 7 -16.77 -0.47 -11.65
CA GLY A 7 -16.08 -0.48 -10.36
C GLY A 7 -14.69 -1.10 -10.43
N ILE A 8 -13.78 -0.66 -9.56
CA ILE A 8 -12.43 -1.21 -9.43
C ILE A 8 -12.34 -2.09 -8.19
N LEU A 9 -11.76 -3.28 -8.36
CA LEU A 9 -11.27 -4.13 -7.28
C LEU A 9 -9.76 -3.88 -7.11
N ALA A 10 -9.36 -3.23 -6.03
CA ALA A 10 -7.97 -2.92 -5.75
C ALA A 10 -7.27 -4.14 -5.12
N ARG A 11 -6.42 -4.81 -5.91
CA ARG A 11 -5.61 -5.95 -5.47
C ARG A 11 -4.24 -5.52 -4.95
N VAL A 12 -3.63 -6.34 -4.11
CA VAL A 12 -2.32 -6.08 -3.45
C VAL A 12 -2.27 -4.69 -2.79
N PRO A 13 -3.31 -4.24 -2.07
CA PRO A 13 -3.43 -2.85 -1.61
C PRO A 13 -2.36 -2.45 -0.57
N LEU A 14 -1.74 -3.44 0.08
CA LEU A 14 -0.71 -3.24 1.11
C LEU A 14 0.72 -3.45 0.60
N SER A 15 0.93 -3.47 -0.73
CA SER A 15 2.24 -3.60 -1.37
C SER A 15 3.05 -4.78 -0.80
N SER A 16 2.47 -5.99 -0.91
CA SER A 16 3.04 -7.24 -0.39
C SER A 16 3.37 -7.23 1.12
N GLY A 17 2.72 -6.34 1.88
CA GLY A 17 2.85 -6.15 3.32
C GLY A 17 3.75 -4.98 3.74
N MET A 18 4.38 -4.27 2.80
CA MET A 18 5.24 -3.12 3.10
C MET A 18 4.47 -2.00 3.81
N LEU A 19 3.25 -1.69 3.35
CA LEU A 19 2.39 -0.66 3.95
C LEU A 19 1.79 -1.05 5.31
N THR A 20 2.17 -2.21 5.87
CA THR A 20 1.84 -2.52 7.28
C THR A 20 2.77 -1.81 8.26
N GLY A 21 3.90 -1.27 7.79
CA GLY A 21 4.91 -0.63 8.64
C GLY A 21 5.70 -1.60 9.52
N LYS A 22 5.57 -2.92 9.30
CA LYS A 22 6.24 -3.97 10.08
C LYS A 22 7.56 -4.46 9.46
N MET A 23 7.84 -4.04 8.23
CA MET A 23 9.06 -4.39 7.51
C MET A 23 10.16 -3.36 7.78
N GLY A 24 11.42 -3.80 7.73
CA GLY A 24 12.59 -2.94 7.84
C GLY A 24 13.79 -3.55 7.12
N ARG A 25 14.94 -2.88 7.18
CA ARG A 25 16.17 -3.28 6.45
C ARG A 25 16.63 -4.71 6.73
N LYS A 26 16.37 -5.21 7.95
CA LYS A 26 16.74 -6.55 8.39
C LYS A 26 15.67 -7.60 8.14
N THR A 27 14.53 -7.24 7.55
CA THR A 27 13.47 -8.20 7.23
C THR A 27 13.96 -9.15 6.14
N SER A 28 14.05 -10.43 6.50
CA SER A 28 14.25 -11.53 5.58
C SER A 28 12.94 -12.26 5.31
N PHE A 29 12.92 -12.98 4.19
CA PHE A 29 11.82 -13.86 3.80
C PHE A 29 12.37 -15.27 3.62
N GLU A 30 11.52 -16.27 3.88
CA GLU A 30 11.86 -17.68 3.67
C GLU A 30 12.16 -17.96 2.19
N SER A 31 12.85 -19.07 1.90
CA SER A 31 13.30 -19.39 0.54
C SER A 31 12.18 -19.62 -0.48
N ASP A 32 11.00 -20.00 -0.01
CA ASP A 32 9.80 -20.22 -0.82
C ASP A 32 8.87 -18.99 -0.89
N ASP A 33 9.23 -17.88 -0.26
CA ASP A 33 8.46 -16.64 -0.29
C ASP A 33 8.85 -15.79 -1.51
N HIS A 34 7.86 -15.45 -2.34
CA HIS A 34 8.07 -14.64 -3.54
C HIS A 34 8.72 -13.28 -3.27
N ARG A 35 8.59 -12.72 -2.07
CA ARG A 35 9.22 -11.44 -1.70
C ARG A 35 10.74 -11.54 -1.54
N GLN A 36 11.27 -12.76 -1.46
CA GLN A 36 12.70 -13.02 -1.51
C GLN A 36 13.22 -12.93 -2.95
N GLY A 37 12.56 -13.63 -3.88
CA GLY A 37 13.08 -13.87 -5.24
C GLY A 37 12.48 -13.03 -6.37
N ASN A 38 11.39 -12.28 -6.13
CA ASN A 38 10.70 -11.50 -7.15
C ASN A 38 10.79 -9.97 -6.94
N ARG A 39 11.86 -9.48 -6.30
CA ARG A 39 12.00 -8.03 -6.03
C ARG A 39 12.21 -7.21 -7.29
N ASN A 40 12.82 -7.79 -8.33
CA ASN A 40 13.02 -7.14 -9.62
C ASN A 40 12.10 -7.70 -10.72
N GLY A 41 11.10 -8.52 -10.37
CA GLY A 41 10.15 -9.11 -11.31
C GLY A 41 10.64 -10.37 -12.01
N GLU A 42 11.57 -11.11 -11.40
CA GLU A 42 12.20 -12.31 -11.98
C GLU A 42 11.23 -13.50 -12.17
N TRP A 43 10.16 -13.58 -11.37
CA TRP A 43 9.20 -14.70 -11.37
C TRP A 43 7.83 -14.29 -11.92
N PHE A 44 7.40 -13.04 -11.72
CA PHE A 44 6.16 -12.46 -12.22
C PHE A 44 6.24 -10.93 -12.21
N ASP A 45 5.20 -10.23 -12.67
CA ASP A 45 5.22 -8.77 -12.82
C ASP A 45 5.78 -8.06 -11.57
N ARG A 46 6.74 -7.16 -11.78
CA ARG A 46 7.44 -6.48 -10.70
C ARG A 46 6.50 -5.71 -9.78
N GLY A 47 5.37 -5.23 -10.30
CA GLY A 47 4.34 -4.52 -9.56
C GLY A 47 3.66 -5.38 -8.49
N GLU A 48 3.71 -6.70 -8.59
CA GLU A 48 3.12 -7.60 -7.60
C GLU A 48 4.00 -7.78 -6.34
N THR A 49 5.27 -7.39 -6.40
CA THR A 49 6.18 -7.38 -5.25
C THR A 49 6.58 -5.94 -4.93
N PHE A 50 6.13 -5.42 -3.79
CA PHE A 50 6.46 -4.05 -3.35
C PHE A 50 6.14 -2.96 -4.39
N SER A 51 5.13 -3.17 -5.23
CA SER A 51 4.74 -2.24 -6.30
C SER A 51 5.85 -1.98 -7.33
N GLY A 52 6.86 -2.85 -7.42
CA GLY A 52 8.01 -2.71 -8.32
C GLY A 52 9.08 -1.72 -7.84
N LEU A 53 9.00 -1.27 -6.59
CA LEU A 53 9.89 -0.28 -6.01
C LEU A 53 11.22 -0.89 -5.56
N ASP A 54 12.27 -0.07 -5.59
CA ASP A 54 13.45 -0.34 -4.78
C ASP A 54 13.03 -0.45 -3.30
N TYR A 55 13.49 -1.50 -2.62
CA TYR A 55 13.03 -1.85 -1.28
C TYR A 55 13.38 -0.76 -0.25
N GLU A 56 14.58 -0.19 -0.32
CA GLU A 56 15.01 0.88 0.59
C GLU A 56 14.20 2.16 0.37
N THR A 57 13.90 2.50 -0.89
CA THR A 57 13.00 3.62 -1.19
C THR A 57 11.60 3.38 -0.66
N GLY A 58 11.08 2.16 -0.80
CA GLY A 58 9.79 1.76 -0.24
C GLY A 58 9.75 1.89 1.28
N LEU A 59 10.80 1.43 1.98
CA LEU A 59 10.93 1.61 3.43
C LEU A 59 11.00 3.09 3.83
N HIS A 60 11.75 3.91 3.07
CA HIS A 60 11.83 5.34 3.32
C HIS A 60 10.45 6.02 3.18
N ALA A 61 9.70 5.69 2.13
CA ALA A 61 8.34 6.20 1.94
C ALA A 61 7.39 5.74 3.06
N VAL A 62 7.51 4.50 3.54
CA VAL A 62 6.74 3.99 4.68
C VAL A 62 6.99 4.80 5.95
N GLU A 63 8.23 5.17 6.24
CA GLU A 63 8.54 5.99 7.41
C GLU A 63 8.03 7.42 7.29
N GLU A 64 8.10 8.02 6.09
CA GLU A 64 7.48 9.33 5.86
C GLU A 64 5.95 9.28 6.00
N LEU A 65 5.31 8.22 5.49
CA LEU A 65 3.87 8.01 5.65
C LEU A 65 3.49 7.78 7.13
N ARG A 66 4.34 7.11 7.90
CA ARG A 66 4.12 6.87 9.34
C ARG A 66 4.01 8.18 10.11
N ALA A 67 4.77 9.21 9.72
CA ALA A 67 4.69 10.54 10.34
C ALA A 67 3.36 11.26 10.06
N LEU A 68 2.58 10.82 9.08
CA LEU A 68 1.29 11.39 8.69
C LEU A 68 0.09 10.67 9.32
N LEU A 69 0.32 9.64 10.15
CA LEU A 69 -0.75 8.81 10.70
C LEU A 69 -1.72 9.64 11.54
N PRO A 70 -3.02 9.64 11.21
CA PRO A 70 -4.04 10.16 12.10
C PRO A 70 -4.04 9.39 13.42
N LEU A 71 -4.38 10.08 14.51
CA LEU A 71 -4.42 9.46 15.84
C LEU A 71 -5.35 8.25 15.85
N GLY A 72 -4.84 7.12 16.34
CA GLY A 72 -5.61 5.88 16.46
C GLY A 72 -5.69 5.03 15.19
N MET A 73 -5.07 5.43 14.08
CA MET A 73 -5.00 4.62 12.86
C MET A 73 -3.67 3.85 12.76
N THR A 74 -3.73 2.63 12.24
CA THR A 74 -2.52 1.93 11.77
C THR A 74 -2.18 2.33 10.34
N LEU A 75 -0.94 2.06 9.90
CA LEU A 75 -0.53 2.34 8.51
C LEU A 75 -1.31 1.51 7.48
N ALA A 76 -1.63 0.26 7.82
CA ALA A 76 -2.48 -0.58 6.98
C ALA A 76 -3.88 0.02 6.84
N GLN A 77 -4.45 0.51 7.94
CA GLN A 77 -5.74 1.18 7.94
C GLN A 77 -5.71 2.47 7.12
N MET A 78 -4.72 3.35 7.34
CA MET A 78 -4.56 4.58 6.55
C MET A 78 -4.45 4.29 5.05
N ALA A 79 -3.67 3.27 4.66
CA ALA A 79 -3.53 2.87 3.25
C ALA A 79 -4.87 2.36 2.65
N LEU A 80 -5.61 1.54 3.40
CA LEU A 80 -6.91 1.03 2.96
C LEU A 80 -7.97 2.14 2.89
N SER A 81 -8.04 3.02 3.90
CA SER A 81 -8.93 4.18 3.87
C SER A 81 -8.62 5.11 2.71
N TRP A 82 -7.33 5.37 2.43
CA TRP A 82 -6.91 6.15 1.25
C TRP A 82 -7.42 5.54 -0.07
N ILE A 83 -7.33 4.21 -0.22
CA ILE A 83 -7.84 3.49 -1.40
C ILE A 83 -9.36 3.63 -1.51
N LEU A 84 -10.08 3.46 -0.40
CA LEU A 84 -11.55 3.50 -0.34
C LEU A 84 -12.12 4.92 -0.54
N MET A 85 -11.33 5.97 -0.32
CA MET A 85 -11.72 7.35 -0.64
C MET A 85 -11.84 7.63 -2.15
N SER A 86 -11.33 6.75 -3.01
CA SER A 86 -11.48 6.89 -4.46
C SER A 86 -12.89 6.49 -4.90
N PRO A 87 -13.67 7.38 -5.54
CA PRO A 87 -15.07 7.10 -5.91
C PRO A 87 -15.23 6.00 -6.96
N VAL A 88 -14.15 5.59 -7.61
CA VAL A 88 -14.14 4.50 -8.60
C VAL A 88 -13.76 3.14 -8.00
N VAL A 89 -13.24 3.10 -6.78
CA VAL A 89 -12.90 1.86 -6.08
C VAL A 89 -14.13 1.33 -5.37
N THR A 90 -14.50 0.11 -5.70
CA THR A 90 -15.66 -0.57 -5.09
C THR A 90 -15.25 -1.43 -3.91
N CYS A 91 -14.05 -2.02 -3.98
CA CYS A 91 -13.54 -2.91 -2.94
C CYS A 91 -12.01 -2.96 -2.98
N ALA A 92 -11.37 -2.98 -1.82
CA ALA A 92 -9.97 -3.34 -1.66
C ALA A 92 -9.87 -4.77 -1.14
N ILE A 93 -8.90 -5.53 -1.64
CA ILE A 93 -8.70 -6.95 -1.28
C ILE A 93 -7.36 -7.10 -0.54
N PRO A 94 -7.29 -6.76 0.76
CA PRO A 94 -6.08 -6.94 1.54
C PRO A 94 -5.83 -8.40 1.90
N GLY A 95 -4.56 -8.77 2.03
CA GLY A 95 -4.18 -10.08 2.56
C GLY A 95 -4.22 -10.10 4.10
N ALA A 96 -4.52 -11.27 4.67
CA ALA A 96 -4.44 -11.54 6.11
C ALA A 96 -3.95 -12.97 6.34
N LYS A 97 -3.03 -13.15 7.30
CA LYS A 97 -2.53 -14.47 7.75
C LYS A 97 -3.12 -14.89 9.10
N ARG A 98 -3.77 -13.98 9.83
CA ARG A 98 -4.35 -14.23 11.17
C ARG A 98 -5.66 -13.44 11.32
N PRO A 99 -6.63 -13.93 12.12
CA PRO A 99 -7.92 -13.27 12.31
C PRO A 99 -7.82 -11.79 12.70
N ALA A 100 -6.93 -11.44 13.62
CA ALA A 100 -6.74 -10.04 14.03
C ALA A 100 -6.37 -9.08 12.88
N GLN A 101 -5.75 -9.57 11.80
CA GLN A 101 -5.49 -8.75 10.61
C GLN A 101 -6.73 -8.56 9.76
N VAL A 102 -7.64 -9.54 9.75
CA VAL A 102 -8.95 -9.38 9.13
C VAL A 102 -9.67 -8.26 9.88
N ASP A 103 -9.79 -8.36 11.21
CA ASP A 103 -10.45 -7.35 12.04
C ASP A 103 -9.86 -5.95 11.83
N GLU A 104 -8.53 -5.82 11.85
CA GLU A 104 -7.82 -4.55 11.58
C GLU A 104 -8.14 -3.99 10.17
N ASN A 105 -8.15 -4.85 9.15
CA ASN A 105 -8.43 -4.45 7.77
C ASN A 105 -9.88 -4.01 7.56
N VAL A 106 -10.87 -4.70 8.16
CA VAL A 106 -12.29 -4.35 7.96
C VAL A 106 -12.62 -3.02 8.62
N GLN A 107 -12.02 -2.74 9.79
CA GLN A 107 -12.20 -1.47 10.50
C GLN A 107 -11.79 -0.25 9.67
N ALA A 108 -10.89 -0.40 8.68
CA ALA A 108 -10.48 0.71 7.82
C ALA A 108 -11.63 1.36 7.04
N ALA A 109 -12.71 0.62 6.78
CA ALA A 109 -13.90 1.14 6.10
C ALA A 109 -14.79 2.01 6.99
N GLU A 110 -14.62 1.92 8.32
CA GLU A 110 -15.40 2.66 9.32
C GLU A 110 -14.65 3.89 9.86
N LEU A 111 -13.38 4.03 9.50
CA LEU A 111 -12.55 5.14 9.94
C LEU A 111 -12.95 6.46 9.26
N PRO A 112 -12.74 7.61 9.94
CA PRO A 112 -12.92 8.92 9.32
C PRO A 112 -12.09 9.08 8.05
N ALA A 113 -12.61 9.87 7.11
CA ALA A 113 -11.86 10.27 5.94
C ALA A 113 -10.54 10.97 6.32
N LEU A 114 -9.48 10.70 5.56
CA LEU A 114 -8.22 11.42 5.71
C LEU A 114 -8.43 12.90 5.39
N SER A 115 -7.75 13.78 6.12
CA SER A 115 -7.83 15.22 5.87
C SER A 115 -7.23 15.57 4.50
N GLU A 116 -7.65 16.70 3.92
CA GLU A 116 -7.07 17.19 2.68
C GLU A 116 -5.56 17.41 2.80
N GLU A 117 -5.09 17.88 3.96
CA GLU A 117 -3.67 18.06 4.26
C GLU A 117 -2.91 16.73 4.21
N THR A 118 -3.40 15.69 4.89
CA THR A 118 -2.80 14.34 4.82
C THR A 118 -2.78 13.83 3.38
N MET A 119 -3.89 14.01 2.63
CA MET A 119 -3.97 13.60 1.22
C MET A 119 -2.95 14.32 0.34
N MET A 120 -2.71 15.62 0.57
CA MET A 120 -1.69 16.40 -0.11
C MET A 120 -0.28 15.92 0.22
N GLN A 121 0.01 15.63 1.49
CA GLN A 121 1.32 15.14 1.92
C GLN A 121 1.62 13.73 1.38
N VAL A 122 0.63 12.82 1.38
CA VAL A 122 0.74 11.50 0.74
C VAL A 122 1.05 11.65 -0.75
N ARG A 123 0.38 12.58 -1.45
CA ARG A 123 0.68 12.87 -2.86
C ARG A 123 2.10 13.40 -3.06
N ALA A 124 2.57 14.29 -2.18
CA ALA A 124 3.93 14.83 -2.26
C ALA A 124 5.00 13.75 -2.08
N ILE A 125 4.79 12.80 -1.15
CA ILE A 125 5.65 11.62 -0.96
C ILE A 125 5.65 10.78 -2.24
N TYR A 126 4.47 10.50 -2.80
CA TYR A 126 4.34 9.75 -4.05
C TYR A 126 5.11 10.42 -5.19
N ASP A 127 4.89 11.71 -5.42
CA ASP A 127 5.49 12.44 -6.54
C ASP A 127 7.02 12.51 -6.46
N ARG A 128 7.58 12.60 -5.24
CA ARG A 128 9.03 12.68 -5.02
C ARG A 128 9.72 11.32 -5.01
N LEU A 129 9.17 10.32 -4.31
CA LEU A 129 9.85 9.06 -4.06
C LEU A 129 9.41 7.93 -5.00
N ILE A 130 8.13 7.88 -5.34
CA ILE A 130 7.51 6.70 -5.97
C ILE A 130 7.36 6.92 -7.48
N ARG A 131 6.80 8.07 -7.89
CA ARG A 131 6.52 8.40 -9.28
C ARG A 131 7.76 8.23 -10.20
N PRO A 132 8.97 8.72 -9.83
CA PRO A 132 10.12 8.58 -10.71
C PRO A 132 10.52 7.13 -10.99
N GLN A 133 10.23 6.20 -10.06
CA GLN A 133 10.64 4.80 -10.18
C GLN A 133 9.66 3.94 -10.96
N VAL A 134 8.35 4.18 -10.80
CA VAL A 134 7.34 3.23 -11.29
C VAL A 134 6.21 3.83 -12.13
N HIS A 135 6.04 5.15 -12.17
CA HIS A 135 4.88 5.73 -12.85
C HIS A 135 4.91 5.53 -14.36
N HIS A 136 6.10 5.42 -14.96
CA HIS A 136 6.27 5.22 -16.40
C HIS A 136 5.89 3.80 -16.88
N TYR A 137 5.56 2.88 -15.98
CA TYR A 137 5.00 1.57 -16.33
C TYR A 137 3.47 1.59 -16.53
N TRP A 138 2.81 2.72 -16.26
CA TRP A 138 1.34 2.89 -16.28
C TRP A 138 0.91 4.07 -17.15
#